data_AF-A0A5E4RSN1-F1
#
_entry.id   AF-A0A5E4RSN1-F1
#
_cell.length_a   1.000
_cell.length_b   1.000
_cell.length_c   1.000
_cell.angle_alpha   90.00
_cell.angle_beta   90.00
_cell.angle_gamma   90.00
#
_symmetry.space_group_name_H-M   'P 1'
#
loop_
_entity.id
_entity.type
_entity.pdbx_description
1 polymer ?
#
loop_
_entity_poly.entity_id
_entity_poly.type
_entity_poly.pdbx_seq_one_letter_code
_entity_poly.pdbx_strand_id
1 'polypeptide(L)' 'MFEAITPEVGAALDNINDIVAANPLDARIENSVATLREVAQTVTQASVRCAEPLQRNEGHMVADGLIAAATICNKLRGM' A
#
# COMPACT_ATOMS: atom_id res chain seq x y z
N MET A 1 12.45 -0.60 -13.48
CA MET A 1 11.10 -0.34 -13.99
C MET A 1 10.20 -0.50 -12.78
N PHE A 2 9.53 0.56 -12.31
CA PHE A 2 8.53 0.40 -11.27
C PHE A 2 7.31 -0.20 -11.95
N GLU A 3 7.36 -1.52 -12.23
CA GLU A 3 6.17 -2.23 -12.66
C GLU A 3 5.12 -2.08 -11.57
N ALA A 4 3.93 -1.65 -12.00
CA ALA A 4 2.77 -1.44 -11.16
C ALA A 4 2.57 -2.62 -10.21
N ILE A 5 2.72 -2.37 -8.90
CA ILE A 5 2.58 -3.33 -7.81
C ILE A 5 3.49 -4.56 -8.00
N THR A 6 4.62 -4.59 -7.31
CA THR A 6 5.45 -5.80 -7.30
C THR A 6 4.64 -6.98 -6.75
N PRO A 7 4.91 -8.23 -7.19
CA PRO A 7 4.20 -9.41 -6.70
C PRO A 7 4.15 -9.52 -5.18
N GLU A 8 5.20 -9.04 -4.50
CA GLU A 8 5.29 -8.99 -3.04
C GLU A 8 4.28 -8.02 -2.42
N VAL A 9 4.07 -6.85 -3.05
CA VAL A 9 3.04 -5.89 -2.63
C VAL A 9 1.65 -6.47 -2.87
N GLY A 10 1.43 -7.16 -4.01
CA GLY A 10 0.18 -7.86 -4.29
C GLY A 10 -0.14 -8.91 -3.23
N ALA A 11 0.82 -9.80 -2.92
CA ALA A 11 0.66 -10.83 -1.91
C ALA A 11 0.43 -10.26 -0.49
N ALA A 12 1.07 -9.13 -0.16
CA ALA A 12 0.83 -8.45 1.11
C ALA A 12 -0.61 -7.90 1.20
N LEU A 13 -1.13 -7.34 0.12
CA LEU A 13 -2.50 -6.83 0.05
C LEU A 13 -3.54 -7.96 0.14
N ASP A 14 -3.32 -9.08 -0.55
CA ASP A 14 -4.19 -10.26 -0.48
C ASP A 14 -4.25 -10.82 0.94
N ASN A 15 -3.10 -10.93 1.61
CA ASN A 15 -3.04 -11.38 3.01
C ASN A 15 -3.81 -10.44 3.95
N ILE A 16 -3.75 -9.12 3.74
CA ILE A 16 -4.53 -8.17 4.53
C ILE A 16 -6.04 -8.36 4.27
N ASN A 17 -6.43 -8.53 3.01
CA ASN A 17 -7.81 -8.79 2.64
C ASN A 17 -8.36 -10.07 3.29
N ASP A 18 -7.56 -11.15 3.33
CA ASP A 18 -7.93 -12.40 4.00
C ASP A 18 -8.11 -12.22 5.50
N ILE A 19 -7.22 -11.45 6.16
CA ILE A 19 -7.35 -11.13 7.59
C ILE A 19 -8.63 -10.32 7.85
N VAL A 20 -8.90 -9.30 7.03
CA VAL A 20 -10.11 -8.47 7.14
C VAL A 20 -11.37 -9.31 6.93
N ALA A 21 -11.38 -10.19 5.95
CA ALA A 21 -12.52 -11.07 5.66
C ALA A 21 -12.78 -12.08 6.79
N ALA A 22 -11.72 -12.59 7.43
CA ALA A 22 -11.83 -13.53 8.53
C ALA A 22 -12.24 -12.86 9.86
N ASN A 23 -11.65 -11.69 10.17
CA ASN A 23 -11.94 -10.93 11.38
C ASN A 23 -11.64 -9.43 11.16
N PRO A 24 -12.67 -8.60 10.88
CA PRO A 24 -12.49 -7.18 10.63
C PRO A 24 -11.86 -6.41 11.80
N LEU A 25 -11.98 -6.92 13.03
CA LEU A 25 -11.47 -6.30 14.25
C LEU A 25 -10.07 -6.79 14.64
N ASP A 26 -9.40 -7.58 13.79
CA ASP A 26 -8.06 -8.08 14.06
C ASP A 26 -7.06 -6.92 14.17
N ALA A 27 -6.34 -6.87 15.30
CA ALA A 27 -5.36 -5.81 15.58
C ALA A 27 -4.22 -5.75 14.54
N ARG A 28 -3.94 -6.86 13.84
CA ARG A 28 -2.93 -6.91 12.78
C ARG A 28 -3.30 -6.03 11.58
N ILE A 29 -4.59 -5.72 11.39
CA ILE A 29 -5.05 -4.83 10.31
C ILE A 29 -4.53 -3.41 10.54
N GLU A 30 -4.53 -2.93 11.80
CA GLU A 30 -4.02 -1.59 12.13
C GLU A 30 -2.52 -1.47 11.83
N ASN A 31 -1.75 -2.47 12.23
CA ASN A 31 -0.33 -2.55 11.93
C ASN A 31 -0.09 -2.57 10.42
N SER A 32 -0.88 -3.37 9.69
CA SER A 32 -0.77 -3.47 8.23
C SER A 32 -1.11 -2.15 7.54
N VAL A 33 -2.14 -1.45 7.99
CA VAL A 33 -2.51 -0.10 7.51
C VAL A 33 -1.38 0.89 7.76
N ALA A 34 -0.74 0.85 8.93
CA ALA A 34 0.40 1.71 9.26
C ALA A 34 1.59 1.42 8.33
N THR A 35 1.93 0.15 8.13
CA THR A 35 3.00 -0.28 7.22
C THR A 35 2.73 0.15 5.78
N LEU A 36 1.50 -0.01 5.26
CA LEU A 36 1.15 0.43 3.91
C LEU A 36 1.38 1.94 3.72
N ARG A 37 1.03 2.75 4.73
CA ARG A 37 1.27 4.21 4.70
C ARG A 37 2.74 4.57 4.77
N GLU A 38 3.50 3.87 5.61
CA GLU A 38 4.95 4.07 5.72
C GLU A 38 5.65 3.74 4.39
N VAL A 39 5.35 2.60 3.80
CA VAL A 39 5.91 2.20 2.49
C VAL A 39 5.51 3.19 1.41
N ALA A 40 4.26 3.65 1.36
CA ALA A 40 3.83 4.67 0.42
C ALA A 40 4.63 5.98 0.54
N GLN A 41 4.91 6.40 1.78
CA GLN A 41 5.73 7.59 2.05
C GLN A 41 7.18 7.38 1.60
N THR A 42 7.77 6.21 1.88
CA THR A 42 9.12 5.86 1.42
C THR A 42 9.21 5.84 -0.11
N VAL A 43 8.23 5.23 -0.79
CA VAL A 43 8.16 5.19 -2.25
C VAL A 43 8.03 6.60 -2.83
N THR A 44 7.18 7.46 -2.24
CA THR A 44 7.04 8.87 -2.65
C THR A 44 8.35 9.63 -2.50
N GLN A 45 9.07 9.46 -1.38
CA GLN A 45 10.36 10.13 -1.19
C GLN A 45 11.44 9.62 -2.14
N ALA A 46 11.44 8.33 -2.46
CA ALA A 46 12.34 7.74 -3.43
C ALA A 46 12.02 8.20 -4.86
N SER A 47 10.74 8.29 -5.21
CA SER A 47 10.29 8.69 -6.55
C SER A 47 10.72 10.11 -6.89
N VAL A 48 10.62 11.06 -5.95
CA VAL A 48 11.06 12.46 -6.16
C VAL A 48 12.56 12.56 -6.52
N ARG A 49 13.38 11.58 -6.10
CA ARG A 49 14.82 11.54 -6.39
C ARG A 49 15.14 10.91 -7.76
N CYS A 50 14.17 10.32 -8.45
CA CYS A 50 14.39 9.74 -9.77
C CYS A 50 14.60 10.84 -10.82
N ALA A 51 15.64 10.68 -11.65
CA ALA A 51 15.97 11.63 -12.72
C ALA A 51 14.94 11.60 -13.85
N GLU A 52 14.43 10.41 -14.19
CA GLU A 52 13.48 10.20 -15.28
C GLU A 52 12.04 10.55 -14.86
N PRO A 53 11.33 11.42 -15.61
CA PRO A 53 9.94 11.76 -15.32
C PRO A 53 9.00 10.55 -15.23
N LEU A 54 9.21 9.55 -16.09
CA LEU A 54 8.42 8.33 -16.09
C LEU A 54 8.55 7.57 -14.76
N GLN A 55 9.77 7.42 -14.25
CA GLN A 55 10.03 6.73 -12.97
C GLN A 55 9.42 7.47 -11.78
N ARG A 56 9.40 8.82 -11.82
CA ARG A 56 8.71 9.61 -10.79
C ARG A 56 7.21 9.30 -10.78
N ASN A 57 6.59 9.33 -11.95
CA ASN A 57 5.17 9.05 -12.11
C ASN A 57 4.82 7.62 -11.69
N GLU A 58 5.61 6.62 -12.09
CA GLU A 58 5.43 5.23 -11.65
C GLU A 58 5.49 5.11 -10.12
N GLY A 59 6.48 5.76 -9.48
CA GLY A 59 6.58 5.77 -8.02
C GLY A 59 5.39 6.45 -7.33
N HIS A 60 4.90 7.57 -7.87
CA HIS A 60 3.68 8.21 -7.35
C HIS A 60 2.45 7.30 -7.49
N MET A 61 2.28 6.62 -8.63
CA MET A 61 1.18 5.67 -8.82
C MET A 61 1.21 4.52 -7.81
N VAL A 62 2.39 3.96 -7.54
CA VAL A 62 2.54 2.90 -6.52
C VAL A 62 2.21 3.43 -5.13
N ALA A 63 2.68 4.62 -4.78
CA ALA A 63 2.38 5.24 -3.49
C ALA A 63 0.87 5.49 -3.32
N ASP A 64 0.20 6.04 -4.34
CA ASP A 64 -1.24 6.30 -4.31
C ASP A 64 -2.04 4.99 -4.15
N GLY A 65 -1.62 3.91 -4.84
CA GLY A 65 -2.23 2.58 -4.70
C GLY A 65 -2.13 2.03 -3.27
N LEU A 66 -0.97 2.17 -2.62
CA LEU A 66 -0.77 1.76 -1.23
C LEU A 66 -1.63 2.57 -0.25
N ILE A 67 -1.78 3.88 -0.48
CA ILE A 67 -2.66 4.74 0.33
C ILE A 67 -4.13 4.37 0.15
N ALA A 68 -4.55 4.08 -1.08
CA ALA A 68 -5.91 3.63 -1.39
C ALA A 68 -6.21 2.30 -0.67
N ALA A 69 -5.30 1.33 -0.75
CA ALA A 69 -5.43 0.06 -0.03
C ALA A 69 -5.52 0.26 1.49
N ALA A 70 -4.65 1.08 2.08
CA ALA A 70 -4.69 1.40 3.51
C ALA A 70 -6.03 2.03 3.92
N THR A 71 -6.57 2.90 3.07
CA THR A 71 -7.87 3.56 3.29
C THR A 71 -9.02 2.55 3.26
N ILE A 72 -9.01 1.61 2.30
CA ILE A 72 -10.03 0.56 2.19
C ILE A 72 -9.97 -0.37 3.40
N CYS A 73 -8.79 -0.83 3.80
CA CYS A 73 -8.63 -1.69 4.98
C CYS A 73 -9.17 -1.03 6.26
N ASN A 74 -8.89 0.26 6.45
CA ASN A 74 -9.43 1.01 7.59
C ASN A 74 -10.95 1.16 7.54
N LYS A 75 -11.54 1.33 6.35
CA LYS A 75 -13.00 1.38 6.19
C LYS A 75 -13.64 0.05 6.52
N LEU A 76 -13.09 -1.05 6.02
CA LEU A 76 -13.62 -2.40 6.25
C LEU A 76 -13.57 -2.81 7.73
N ARG A 77 -12.59 -2.34 8.50
CA ARG A 77 -12.53 -2.53 9.97
C ARG A 77 -13.66 -1.85 10.73
N GLY A 78 -14.18 -0.74 10.22
CA GLY A 78 -15.22 0.08 10.87
C GLY A 78 -16.64 -0.14 10.33
N MET A 79 -16.83 -1.14 9.48
CA MET A 79 -18.15 -1.62 9.03
C MET A 79 -18.74 -2.60 10.03
#